data_AF-A0A8X8X8A5-F1
#
_entry.id   AF-A0A8X8X8A5-F1
#
_cell.length_a   1.000
_cell.length_b   1.000
_cell.length_c   1.000
_cell.angle_alpha   90.00
_cell.angle_beta   90.00
_cell.angle_gamma   90.00
#
_symmetry.space_group_name_H-M   'P 1'
#
loop_
_entity.id
_entity.type
_entity.pdbx_description
1 polymer ?
#
loop_
_entity_poly.entity_id
_entity_poly.type
_entity_poly.pdbx_seq_one_letter_code
_entity_poly.pdbx_strand_id
1 'polypeptide(L)'
;MNDSDCLSIQDVERLLWKGLTGILCYKSAKVSGDISYNGYKLDEFVPQKTSAYISQDDLHIPEMTVRETLDFSARCQGIGSRAEIMAEVQQKGEEAKIVPDPEVDTYIRRAHIATFLDL
;
A
#
# COMPACT_ATOMS: atom_id res chain seq x y z
N MET A 1 16.43 27.86 22.11
CA MET A 1 16.52 26.54 21.45
C MET A 1 16.27 25.57 22.56
N ASN A 2 15.03 25.10 22.71
CA ASN A 2 14.61 24.37 23.91
C ASN A 2 14.93 22.89 23.73
N ASP A 3 15.48 22.27 24.76
CA ASP A 3 15.82 20.83 24.84
C ASP A 3 14.57 19.91 24.82
N SER A 4 13.43 20.39 24.29
CA SER A 4 12.14 19.70 24.24
C SER A 4 11.83 19.07 22.87
N ASP A 5 12.68 19.29 21.86
CA ASP A 5 12.48 18.79 20.48
C ASP A 5 13.28 17.50 20.18
N CYS A 6 13.77 16.80 21.22
CA CYS A 6 14.40 15.50 21.06
C CYS A 6 13.31 14.43 20.87
N LEU A 7 12.96 14.14 19.62
CA LEU A 7 12.16 12.96 19.26
C LEU A 7 12.81 11.71 19.86
N SER A 8 12.01 10.84 20.49
CA SER A 8 12.52 9.57 20.98
C SER A 8 13.02 8.74 19.79
N ILE A 9 13.92 7.78 20.04
CA ILE A 9 14.41 6.87 18.98
C ILE A 9 13.22 6.18 18.27
N GLN A 10 12.15 5.87 19.02
CA GLN A 10 10.92 5.27 18.48
C GLN A 10 10.14 6.25 17.58
N ASP A 11 10.15 7.54 17.88
CA ASP A 11 9.53 8.56 17.04
C ASP A 11 10.26 8.74 15.70
N VAL A 12 11.60 8.62 15.71
CA VAL A 12 12.42 8.71 14.48
C VAL A 12 12.13 7.54 13.54
N GLU A 13 12.06 6.32 14.07
CA GLU A 13 11.71 5.13 13.28
C GLU A 13 10.30 5.24 12.69
N ARG A 14 9.33 5.65 13.52
CA ARG A 14 7.95 5.86 13.09
C ARG A 14 7.83 6.89 11.96
N LEU A 15 8.58 7.99 12.04
CA LEU A 15 8.58 9.02 11.00
C LEU A 15 9.22 8.54 9.71
N LEU A 16 10.29 7.75 9.79
CA LEU A 16 10.94 7.16 8.61
C LEU A 16 9.96 6.26 7.84
N TRP A 17 9.29 5.33 8.54
CA TRP A 17 8.34 4.42 7.89
C TRP A 17 7.15 5.15 7.27
N LYS A 18 6.63 6.20 7.94
CA LYS A 18 5.58 7.05 7.36
C LYS A 18 6.06 7.84 6.14
N GLY A 19 7.32 8.27 6.14
CA GLY A 19 7.96 8.90 4.98
C GLY A 19 8.03 7.97 3.78
N LEU A 20 8.50 6.75 3.97
CA LEU A 20 8.65 5.74 2.92
C LEU A 20 7.32 5.33 2.29
N THR A 21 6.25 5.34 3.08
CA THR A 21 4.90 4.99 2.62
C THR A 21 4.09 6.18 2.12
N GLY A 22 4.64 7.40 2.17
CA GLY A 22 3.97 8.62 1.72
C GLY A 22 2.85 9.13 2.65
N ILE A 23 2.82 8.70 3.91
CA ILE A 23 1.82 9.06 4.93
C ILE A 23 2.36 10.20 5.84
N LEU A 24 3.45 10.87 5.43
CA LEU A 24 4.11 11.88 6.25
C LEU A 24 3.26 13.16 6.37
N CYS A 25 2.51 13.26 7.47
CA CYS A 25 1.74 14.44 7.84
C CYS A 25 2.53 15.32 8.82
N TYR A 26 3.53 16.06 8.34
CA TYR A 26 4.02 17.20 9.11
C TYR A 26 4.53 18.27 8.16
N LYS A 27 3.94 19.47 8.25
CA LYS A 27 4.29 20.64 7.42
C LYS A 27 5.75 21.10 7.60
N SER A 28 6.53 20.48 8.50
CA SER A 28 7.92 20.87 8.79
C SER A 28 8.93 19.72 8.75
N ALA A 29 8.52 18.49 8.38
CA ALA A 29 9.46 17.37 8.26
C ALA A 29 10.11 17.39 6.87
N LYS A 30 11.40 17.74 6.81
CA LYS A 30 12.18 17.72 5.57
C LYS A 30 12.88 16.36 5.45
N VAL A 31 12.38 15.52 4.55
CA VAL A 31 13.07 14.28 4.17
C VAL A 31 14.19 14.64 3.20
N SER A 32 15.40 14.14 3.45
CA SER A 32 16.57 14.32 2.59
C SER A 32 17.27 12.99 2.36
N GLY A 33 17.87 12.82 1.18
CA GLY A 33 18.47 11.57 0.74
C GLY A 33 17.75 10.99 -0.48
N ASP A 34 18.39 10.04 -1.14
CA ASP A 34 17.82 9.35 -2.30
C ASP A 34 17.24 8.00 -1.86
N ILE A 35 15.97 7.77 -2.21
CA ILE A 35 15.27 6.51 -1.94
C ILE A 35 14.75 5.98 -3.27
N SER A 36 15.10 4.74 -3.58
CA SER A 36 14.61 4.03 -4.76
C SER A 36 14.07 2.65 -4.39
N TYR A 37 12.98 2.24 -5.02
CA TYR A 37 12.40 0.91 -4.94
C TYR A 37 12.36 0.28 -6.33
N ASN A 38 12.96 -0.91 -6.48
CA ASN A 38 13.10 -1.57 -7.79
C ASN A 38 13.74 -0.69 -8.88
N GLY A 39 14.66 0.20 -8.50
CA GLY A 39 15.32 1.13 -9.42
C GLY A 39 14.53 2.41 -9.74
N TYR A 40 13.30 2.53 -9.25
CA TYR A 40 12.45 3.72 -9.41
C TYR A 40 12.48 4.58 -8.15
N LYS A 41 12.56 5.89 -8.29
CA LYS A 41 12.46 6.86 -7.21
C LYS A 41 11.02 6.99 -6.70
N LEU A 42 10.87 7.43 -5.45
CA LEU A 42 9.54 7.57 -4.81
C LEU A 42 8.61 8.57 -5.51
N ASP A 43 9.13 9.48 -6.34
CA ASP A 43 8.36 10.43 -7.16
C ASP A 43 7.92 9.85 -8.52
N GLU A 44 8.46 8.70 -8.92
CA GLU A 44 8.09 8.00 -10.16
C GLU A 44 6.88 7.07 -10.00
N PHE A 45 6.43 6.84 -8.76
CA PHE A 45 5.25 6.04 -8.47
C PHE A 45 4.48 6.63 -7.28
N VAL A 46 3.37 5.98 -6.91
CA VAL A 46 2.59 6.36 -5.72
C VAL A 46 2.90 5.38 -4.59
N PRO A 47 3.72 5.75 -3.59
CA PRO A 47 4.12 4.84 -2.51
C PRO A 47 2.93 4.24 -1.75
N GLN A 48 1.85 5.00 -1.57
CA GLN A 48 0.61 4.57 -0.91
C GLN A 48 -0.10 3.43 -1.67
N LYS A 49 0.18 3.24 -2.97
CA LYS A 49 -0.40 2.16 -3.80
C LYS A 49 0.47 0.90 -3.85
N THR A 50 1.71 0.98 -3.39
CA THR A 50 2.74 -0.07 -3.58
C THR A 50 3.36 -0.54 -2.27
N SER A 51 3.10 0.18 -1.18
CA SER A 51 3.59 -0.11 0.16
C SER A 51 2.46 0.04 1.18
N ALA A 52 2.57 -0.66 2.31
CA ALA A 52 1.64 -0.56 3.42
C ALA A 52 2.43 -0.28 4.70
N TYR A 53 1.96 0.68 5.49
CA TYR A 53 2.49 0.96 6.82
C TYR A 53 1.56 0.37 7.87
N ILE A 54 2.09 -0.52 8.71
CA ILE A 54 1.39 -1.06 9.88
C ILE A 54 1.88 -0.31 11.11
N SER A 55 0.99 0.45 11.75
CA SER A 55 1.31 1.18 12.97
C SER A 55 1.53 0.21 14.12
N GLN A 56 2.32 0.62 15.12
CA GLN A 56 2.38 -0.08 16.41
C GLN A 56 1.08 0.07 17.20
N ASP A 57 0.32 1.14 16.93
CA ASP A 57 -1.00 1.35 17.50
C ASP A 57 -2.05 0.51 16.74
N ASP A 58 -2.68 -0.43 17.43
CA ASP A 58 -3.80 -1.20 16.89
C ASP A 58 -5.09 -0.37 16.92
N LEU A 59 -5.61 -0.02 15.75
CA LEU A 59 -6.90 0.64 15.57
C LEU A 59 -8.03 -0.38 15.38
N HIS A 60 -8.16 -1.33 16.31
CA HIS A 60 -9.16 -2.39 16.24
C HIS A 60 -10.46 -2.01 16.99
N ILE A 61 -11.61 -2.36 16.41
CA ILE A 61 -12.92 -2.22 17.07
C ILE A 61 -13.14 -3.47 17.91
N PRO A 62 -13.12 -3.40 19.25
CA PRO A 62 -13.10 -4.59 20.11
C PRO A 62 -14.40 -5.42 20.05
N GLU A 63 -15.50 -4.84 19.56
CA GLU A 63 -16.79 -5.51 19.39
C GLU A 63 -16.90 -6.33 18.11
N MET A 64 -15.93 -6.22 17.19
CA MET A 64 -15.96 -6.94 15.91
C MET A 64 -15.16 -8.24 15.97
N THR A 65 -15.68 -9.29 15.32
CA THR A 65 -14.92 -10.51 15.09
C THR A 65 -13.82 -10.30 14.04
N VAL A 66 -12.84 -11.21 14.02
CA VAL A 66 -11.78 -11.22 12.99
C VAL A 66 -12.36 -11.26 11.57
N ARG A 67 -13.41 -12.08 11.35
CA ARG A 67 -14.08 -12.19 10.04
C ARG A 67 -14.67 -10.85 9.62
N GLU A 68 -15.46 -10.23 10.49
CA GLU A 68 -16.11 -8.96 10.20
C GLU A 68 -15.09 -7.84 9.98
N THR A 69 -13.98 -7.86 10.71
CA THR A 69 -12.88 -6.89 10.56
C THR A 69 -12.19 -7.03 9.21
N LEU A 70 -11.94 -8.26 8.75
CA LEU A 70 -11.36 -8.53 7.44
C LEU A 70 -12.34 -8.16 6.32
N ASP A 71 -13.61 -8.50 6.45
CA ASP A 71 -14.65 -8.13 5.47
C ASP A 71 -14.82 -6.61 5.37
N PHE A 72 -14.80 -5.90 6.50
CA PHE A 72 -14.81 -4.43 6.53
C PHE A 72 -13.56 -3.84 5.87
N SER A 73 -12.38 -4.36 6.20
CA SER A 73 -11.10 -3.91 5.63
C SER A 73 -11.06 -4.12 4.11
N ALA A 74 -11.55 -5.27 3.62
CA ALA A 74 -11.65 -5.55 2.19
C ALA A 74 -12.55 -4.54 1.46
N ARG A 75 -13.69 -4.17 2.07
CA ARG A 75 -14.60 -3.15 1.53
C ARG A 75 -13.98 -1.75 1.53
N CYS A 76 -13.26 -1.37 2.58
CA CYS A 76 -12.58 -0.07 2.68
C CYS A 76 -11.38 0.08 1.75
N GLN A 77 -10.62 -0.99 1.54
CA GLN A 77 -9.52 -1.01 0.57
C GLN A 77 -10.03 -0.95 -0.87
N GLY A 78 -11.29 -1.35 -1.09
CA GLY A 78 -12.10 -0.95 -2.22
C GLY A 78 -11.68 -1.50 -3.59
N ILE A 79 -12.66 -1.56 -4.49
CA ILE A 79 -12.54 -2.01 -5.89
C ILE A 79 -12.08 -0.82 -6.78
N GLY A 80 -11.27 0.12 -6.27
CA GLY A 80 -10.83 1.28 -7.05
C GLY A 80 -9.84 0.89 -8.14
N SER A 81 -9.91 1.47 -9.35
CA SER A 81 -9.04 1.31 -10.55
C SER A 81 -8.48 -0.08 -10.89
N ARG A 82 -8.80 -1.17 -10.16
CA ARG A 82 -8.18 -2.49 -10.32
C ARG A 82 -8.54 -3.08 -11.67
N ALA A 83 -9.78 -2.89 -12.13
CA ALA A 83 -10.19 -3.31 -13.46
C ALA A 83 -9.37 -2.60 -14.56
N GLU A 84 -9.16 -1.29 -14.43
CA GLU A 84 -8.36 -0.49 -15.35
C GLU A 84 -6.87 -0.89 -15.33
N ILE A 85 -6.29 -1.06 -14.13
CA ILE A 85 -4.91 -1.52 -13.95
C ILE A 85 -4.73 -2.94 -14.50
N MET A 86 -5.67 -3.85 -14.26
CA MET A 86 -5.61 -5.22 -14.80
C MET A 86 -5.69 -5.23 -16.33
N ALA A 87 -6.50 -4.34 -16.92
CA ALA A 87 -6.55 -4.18 -18.37
C ALA A 87 -5.23 -3.63 -18.93
N GLU A 88 -4.63 -2.63 -18.27
CA GLU A 88 -3.34 -2.07 -18.66
C GLU A 88 -2.20 -3.11 -18.52
N VAL A 89 -2.18 -3.89 -17.44
CA VAL A 89 -1.20 -4.96 -17.21
C VAL A 89 -1.33 -6.04 -18.27
N GLN A 90 -2.56 -6.44 -18.62
CA GLN A 90 -2.79 -7.41 -19.69
C GLN A 90 -2.27 -6.89 -21.03
N GLN A 91 -2.57 -5.64 -21.39
CA GLN A 91 -2.08 -5.02 -22.62
C GLN A 91 -0.54 -4.97 -22.65
N LYS A 92 0.11 -4.49 -21.58
CA LYS A 92 1.58 -4.44 -21.49
C LYS A 92 2.22 -5.82 -21.50
N GLY A 93 1.57 -6.82 -20.91
CA GLY A 93 2.00 -8.21 -20.95
C GLY A 93 2.00 -8.76 -22.38
N GLU A 94 0.94 -8.48 -23.16
CA GLU A 94 0.84 -8.86 -24.57
C GLU A 94 1.91 -8.18 -25.43
N GLU A 95 2.10 -6.86 -25.26
CA GLU A 95 3.14 -6.08 -25.94
C GLU A 95 4.55 -6.61 -25.66
N ALA A 96 4.82 -6.99 -24.40
CA ALA A 96 6.08 -7.57 -23.97
C ALA A 96 6.20 -9.07 -24.25
N LYS A 97 5.17 -9.72 -24.81
CA LYS A 97 5.09 -11.17 -25.05
C LYS A 97 5.36 -12.01 -23.80
N ILE A 98 4.93 -11.51 -22.64
CA ILE A 98 5.07 -12.19 -21.36
C ILE A 98 3.90 -13.16 -21.22
N VAL A 99 4.22 -14.44 -21.05
CA VAL A 99 3.23 -15.46 -20.69
C VAL A 99 3.28 -15.64 -19.17
N PRO A 100 2.22 -15.26 -18.43
CA PRO A 100 2.19 -15.46 -17.00
C PRO A 100 2.06 -16.94 -16.67
N ASP A 101 2.60 -17.33 -15.50
CA ASP A 101 2.43 -18.67 -14.98
C ASP A 101 0.93 -18.98 -14.78
N PRO A 102 0.43 -20.14 -15.25
CA PRO A 102 -1.01 -20.47 -15.22
C PRO A 102 -1.64 -20.47 -13.82
N GLU A 103 -0.89 -20.84 -12.79
CA GLU A 103 -1.39 -20.88 -11.42
C GLU A 103 -1.54 -19.47 -10.87
N VAL A 104 -0.52 -18.63 -11.10
CA VAL A 104 -0.49 -17.23 -10.67
C VAL A 104 -1.57 -16.42 -11.40
N ASP A 105 -1.71 -16.60 -12.72
CA ASP A 105 -2.74 -15.94 -13.53
C ASP A 105 -4.15 -16.30 -13.05
N THR A 106 -4.39 -17.59 -12.78
CA THR A 106 -5.68 -18.07 -12.25
C THR A 106 -5.98 -17.43 -10.89
N TYR A 107 -4.99 -17.36 -9.99
CA TYR A 107 -5.14 -16.73 -8.69
C TYR A 107 -5.49 -15.25 -8.81
N ILE A 108 -4.76 -14.50 -9.64
CA ILE A 108 -4.98 -13.06 -9.85
C ILE A 108 -6.38 -12.79 -10.42
N ARG A 109 -6.81 -13.57 -11.43
CA ARG A 109 -8.16 -13.44 -12.01
C ARG A 109 -9.25 -13.78 -11.01
N ARG A 110 -9.06 -14.81 -10.16
CA ARG A 110 -10.02 -15.16 -9.11
C ARG A 110 -10.14 -14.06 -8.06
N ALA A 111 -9.02 -13.52 -7.59
CA ALA A 111 -9.01 -12.40 -6.65
C ALA A 111 -9.69 -11.14 -7.22
N HIS A 112 -9.65 -10.97 -8.55
CA HIS A 112 -10.38 -9.91 -9.25
C HIS A 112 -11.89 -10.19 -9.33
N ILE A 113 -12.30 -11.37 -9.82
CA ILE A 113 -13.71 -11.73 -10.04
C ILE A 113 -14.49 -11.87 -8.72
N ALA A 114 -13.87 -12.42 -7.67
CA ALA A 114 -14.52 -12.63 -6.38
C ALA A 114 -15.05 -11.31 -5.77
N THR A 115 -14.33 -10.20 -5.98
CA THR A 115 -14.77 -8.88 -5.50
C THR A 115 -16.03 -8.33 -6.20
N PHE A 116 -16.41 -8.88 -7.36
CA PHE A 116 -17.58 -8.44 -8.14
C PHE A 116 -18.85 -9.25 -7.86
N LEU A 117 -18.73 -10.44 -7.27
CA LEU A 117 -19.86 -11.36 -7.01
C LEU A 117 -20.28 -11.42 -5.53
N ASP A 118 -19.55 -10.76 -4.63
CA ASP A 118 -19.88 -10.65 -3.20
C ASP A 118 -20.65 -9.35 -2.84
N LEU A 119 -21.31 -8.72 -3.83
CA LEU A 119 -22.25 -7.59 -3.68
C LEU A 119 -23.69 -8.02 -3.97
#